data_AF-A0A526M4U6-F1
#
_entry.id   AF-A0A526M4U6-F1
#
_cell.length_a   1.000
_cell.length_b   1.000
_cell.length_c   1.000
_cell.angle_alpha   90.00
_cell.angle_beta   90.00
_cell.angle_gamma   90.00
#
_symmetry.space_group_name_H-M   'P 1'
#
loop_
_entity.id
_entity.type
_entity.pdbx_description
1 polymer ?
#
loop_
_entity_poly.entity_id
_entity_poly.type
_entity_poly.pdbx_seq_one_letter_code
_entity_poly.pdbx_strand_id
1 'polypeptide(L)'
;VDAEDLKAESDWIHSRMPEAKTFITAMDMGSAADPDFSNTYNYDNTHIDLFGIDPYPVRTGTETVDYDMIDRTVAAAVESGIPT
;
A
#
# COMPACT_ATOMS: atom_id res chain seq x y z
N VAL A 1 12.02 -6.50 5.88
CA VAL A 1 12.80 -5.42 5.25
C VAL A 1 12.47 -4.19 6.05
N ASP A 2 13.45 -3.39 6.45
CA ASP A 2 13.15 -2.20 7.24
C ASP A 2 12.77 -1.04 6.30
N ALA A 3 11.97 -0.08 6.77
CA ALA A 3 11.58 1.07 5.95
C ALA A 3 12.81 1.87 5.47
N GLU A 4 13.87 1.89 6.28
CA GLU A 4 15.15 2.54 5.94
C GLU A 4 15.88 1.83 4.78
N ASP A 5 15.81 0.50 4.68
CA ASP A 5 16.36 -0.24 3.54
C ASP A 5 15.60 0.11 2.27
N LEU A 6 14.26 0.11 2.31
CA LEU A 6 13.42 0.49 1.17
C LEU A 6 13.67 1.94 0.74
N LYS A 7 13.86 2.85 1.70
CA LYS A 7 14.24 4.23 1.44
C LYS A 7 15.57 4.33 0.71
N ALA A 8 16.59 3.62 1.20
CA ALA A 8 17.91 3.60 0.57
C ALA A 8 17.86 3.06 -0.86
N GLU A 9 17.05 2.02 -1.12
CA GLU A 9 16.85 1.47 -2.46
C GLU A 9 16.09 2.44 -3.38
N SER A 10 15.01 3.06 -2.90
CA SER A 10 14.24 4.04 -3.68
C SER A 10 15.10 5.25 -4.04
N ASP A 11 15.84 5.79 -3.08
CA ASP A 11 16.78 6.90 -3.29
C ASP A 11 17.88 6.54 -4.29
N TRP A 12 18.40 5.31 -4.22
CA TRP A 12 19.39 4.83 -5.17
C TRP A 12 18.84 4.81 -6.59
N ILE A 13 17.59 4.37 -6.78
CA ILE A 13 16.91 4.34 -8.08
C ILE A 13 16.69 5.76 -8.59
N HIS A 14 16.10 6.66 -7.79
CA HIS A 14 15.84 8.03 -8.21
C HIS A 14 17.11 8.80 -8.54
N SER A 15 18.23 8.54 -7.85
CA SER A 15 19.53 9.19 -8.14
C SER A 15 20.13 8.80 -9.49
N ARG A 16 19.77 7.63 -10.05
CA ARG A 16 20.33 7.07 -11.28
C ARG A 16 19.36 7.09 -12.45
N MET A 17 18.08 7.01 -12.14
CA MET A 17 16.98 6.98 -13.08
C MET A 17 15.90 7.93 -12.56
N PRO A 18 16.08 9.26 -12.69
CA PRO A 18 15.16 10.24 -12.12
C PRO A 18 13.71 10.13 -12.62
N GLU A 19 13.52 9.51 -13.78
CA GLU A 19 12.19 9.27 -14.37
C GLU A 19 11.56 7.94 -13.92
N ALA A 20 12.31 7.06 -13.25
CA ALA A 20 11.80 5.79 -12.77
C ALA A 20 10.87 5.99 -11.56
N LYS A 21 9.85 5.13 -11.47
CA LYS A 21 8.91 5.08 -10.36
C LYS A 21 9.06 3.76 -9.61
N THR A 22 9.24 3.84 -8.30
CA THR A 22 9.25 2.66 -7.43
C THR A 22 7.84 2.27 -7.06
N PHE A 23 7.61 0.96 -6.90
CA PHE A 23 6.30 0.40 -6.60
C PHE A 23 6.42 -0.76 -5.64
N ILE A 24 5.51 -0.83 -4.66
CA ILE A 24 5.28 -2.02 -3.85
C ILE A 24 3.78 -2.34 -3.78
N THR A 25 3.47 -3.59 -3.50
CA THR A 25 2.15 -3.96 -2.99
C THR A 25 2.15 -3.74 -1.47
N ALA A 26 1.24 -2.89 -0.98
CA ALA A 26 1.07 -2.65 0.44
C ALA A 26 0.34 -3.83 1.08
N MET A 27 0.85 -4.29 2.21
CA MET A 27 0.24 -5.37 2.97
C MET A 27 -0.85 -4.81 3.89
N ASP A 28 -2.08 -5.29 3.72
CA ASP A 28 -3.15 -5.07 4.69
C ASP A 28 -2.84 -5.89 5.96
N MET A 29 -2.69 -5.18 7.08
CA MET A 29 -2.41 -5.74 8.41
C MET A 29 -3.70 -5.96 9.22
N GLY A 30 -4.82 -5.46 8.70
CA GLY A 30 -6.14 -5.56 9.31
C GLY A 30 -6.93 -6.76 8.80
N SER A 31 -8.22 -6.53 8.60
CA SER A 31 -9.16 -7.52 8.08
C SER A 31 -9.91 -6.97 6.88
N ALA A 32 -10.54 -7.84 6.09
CA ALA A 32 -11.34 -7.37 4.95
C ALA A 32 -12.49 -6.43 5.34
N ALA A 33 -13.00 -6.50 6.58
CA ALA A 33 -14.05 -5.60 7.05
C ALA A 33 -13.50 -4.27 7.58
N ASP A 34 -12.25 -4.28 8.05
CA ASP A 34 -11.55 -3.19 8.73
C ASP A 34 -10.06 -3.25 8.32
N PRO A 35 -9.71 -2.78 7.10
CA PRO A 35 -8.34 -2.80 6.61
C PRO A 35 -7.45 -1.85 7.39
N ASP A 36 -6.19 -2.18 7.55
CA ASP A 36 -5.24 -1.34 8.28
C ASP A 36 -3.85 -1.41 7.64
N PHE A 37 -3.29 -0.25 7.31
CA PHE A 37 -1.91 -0.12 6.79
C PHE A 37 -1.01 0.64 7.78
N SER A 38 -1.48 0.89 9.00
CA SER A 38 -0.71 1.55 10.04
C SER A 38 0.55 0.75 10.40
N ASN A 39 1.61 1.46 10.79
CA ASN A 39 2.90 0.86 11.13
C ASN A 39 3.55 0.05 9.99
N THR A 40 3.15 0.32 8.74
CA THR A 40 3.79 -0.24 7.54
C THR A 40 4.59 0.82 6.76
N TYR A 41 4.56 0.78 5.44
CA TYR A 41 5.29 1.66 4.55
C TYR A 41 4.38 2.73 3.95
N ASN A 42 4.89 3.94 3.88
CA ASN A 42 4.29 5.05 3.16
C ASN A 42 5.37 5.87 2.47
N TYR A 43 4.96 6.91 1.75
CA TYR A 43 5.91 7.76 1.03
C TYR A 43 6.95 8.38 1.98
N ASP A 44 6.53 8.88 3.14
CA ASP A 44 7.40 9.62 4.06
C ASP A 44 8.53 8.76 4.63
N ASN A 45 8.26 7.48 4.92
CA ASN A 45 9.25 6.58 5.51
C ASN A 45 10.05 5.76 4.50
N THR A 46 9.57 5.56 3.26
CA THR A 46 10.26 4.73 2.24
C THR A 46 10.62 5.43 0.94
N HIS A 47 10.12 6.64 0.69
CA HIS A 47 10.21 7.31 -0.62
C HIS A 47 9.72 6.47 -1.80
N ILE A 48 8.85 5.48 -1.58
CA ILE A 48 8.26 4.73 -2.68
C ILE A 48 7.18 5.57 -3.36
N ASP A 49 7.21 5.63 -4.69
CA ASP A 49 6.31 6.50 -5.44
C ASP A 49 4.87 5.99 -5.50
N LEU A 50 4.70 4.68 -5.65
CA LEU A 50 3.41 4.05 -5.94
C LEU A 50 3.16 2.85 -5.02
N PHE A 51 1.91 2.73 -4.58
CA PHE A 51 1.49 1.66 -3.68
C PHE A 51 0.28 0.95 -4.28
N GLY A 52 0.42 -0.35 -4.50
CA GLY A 52 -0.71 -1.21 -4.85
C GLY A 52 -1.43 -1.63 -3.59
N ILE A 53 -2.69 -1.22 -3.45
CA ILE A 53 -3.61 -1.76 -2.45
C ILE A 53 -4.44 -2.85 -3.13
N ASP A 54 -4.50 -4.03 -2.54
CA ASP A 54 -5.01 -5.26 -3.18
C ASP A 54 -6.28 -5.78 -2.48
N PRO A 55 -7.43 -5.06 -2.59
CA PRO A 55 -8.67 -5.54 -2.00
C PRO A 55 -9.21 -6.75 -2.77
N TYR A 56 -9.86 -7.67 -2.05
CA TYR A 56 -10.46 -8.88 -2.62
C TYR A 56 -12.00 -8.92 -2.42
N PRO A 57 -12.78 -8.12 -3.19
CA PRO A 57 -14.25 -8.07 -3.12
C PRO A 57 -14.96 -9.41 -3.35
N VAL A 58 -14.34 -10.30 -4.11
CA VAL A 58 -14.83 -11.65 -4.42
C VAL A 58 -13.86 -12.65 -3.82
N ARG A 59 -14.29 -13.34 -2.76
CA ARG A 59 -13.43 -14.30 -2.04
C ARG A 59 -14.20 -15.55 -1.63
N THR A 60 -13.50 -16.67 -1.58
CA THR A 60 -14.07 -17.92 -1.07
C THR A 60 -14.56 -17.73 0.37
N GLY A 61 -15.73 -18.26 0.69
CA GLY A 61 -16.31 -18.16 2.04
C GLY A 61 -17.20 -16.94 2.28
N THR A 62 -17.47 -16.12 1.26
CA THR A 62 -18.55 -15.11 1.31
C THR A 62 -19.71 -15.50 0.39
N GLU A 63 -20.93 -15.19 0.79
CA GLU A 63 -22.14 -15.43 -0.03
C GLU A 63 -22.39 -14.29 -1.03
N THR A 64 -21.89 -13.10 -0.71
CA THR A 64 -22.07 -11.88 -1.49
C THR A 64 -20.72 -11.30 -1.91
N VAL A 65 -20.74 -10.56 -3.02
CA VAL A 65 -19.61 -9.73 -3.47
C VAL A 65 -19.65 -8.42 -2.71
N ASP A 66 -18.53 -8.03 -2.10
CA ASP A 66 -18.41 -6.80 -1.32
C ASP A 66 -17.61 -5.75 -2.10
N TYR A 67 -18.28 -5.04 -3.01
CA TYR A 67 -17.63 -3.98 -3.79
C TYR A 67 -17.24 -2.77 -2.92
N ASP A 68 -17.92 -2.55 -1.78
CA ASP A 68 -17.57 -1.50 -0.83
C ASP A 68 -16.24 -1.77 -0.12
N MET A 69 -15.65 -2.98 -0.29
CA MET A 69 -14.29 -3.28 0.14
C MET A 69 -13.26 -2.38 -0.56
N ILE A 70 -13.50 -1.97 -1.81
CA ILE A 70 -12.54 -1.14 -2.55
C ILE A 70 -12.41 0.23 -1.88
N ASP A 71 -13.54 0.89 -1.64
CA ASP A 71 -13.58 2.24 -1.06
C ASP A 71 -13.02 2.27 0.36
N ARG A 72 -13.35 1.26 1.19
CA ARG A 72 -12.80 1.19 2.57
C ARG A 72 -11.30 0.91 2.58
N THR A 73 -10.78 0.06 1.69
CA THR A 73 -9.34 -0.22 1.61
C THR A 73 -8.58 1.02 1.14
N VAL A 74 -9.12 1.78 0.17
CA VAL A 74 -8.57 3.08 -0.24
C VAL A 74 -8.55 4.05 0.94
N ALA A 75 -9.66 4.19 1.67
CA ALA A 75 -9.75 5.10 2.80
C ALA A 75 -8.71 4.77 3.90
N ALA A 76 -8.55 3.49 4.25
CA ALA A 76 -7.57 3.03 5.24
C ALA A 76 -6.12 3.29 4.80
N ALA A 77 -5.82 3.12 3.51
CA ALA A 77 -4.50 3.42 2.96
C ALA A 77 -4.18 4.92 3.06
N VAL A 78 -5.13 5.78 2.67
CA VAL A 78 -5.00 7.24 2.78
C VAL A 78 -4.80 7.67 4.23
N GLU A 79 -5.57 7.11 5.17
CA GLU A 79 -5.42 7.38 6.61
C GLU A 79 -4.04 6.97 7.15
N SER A 80 -3.44 5.92 6.56
CA SER A 80 -2.09 5.44 6.91
C SER A 80 -0.96 6.19 6.20
N GLY A 81 -1.28 7.24 5.44
CA GLY A 81 -0.32 8.09 4.73
C GLY A 81 0.13 7.55 3.38
N ILE A 82 -0.55 6.53 2.83
CA ILE A 82 -0.32 6.06 1.47
C ILE A 82 -1.12 6.96 0.51
N PRO A 83 -0.46 7.72 -0.39
CA PRO A 83 -1.17 8.51 -1.38
C PRO A 83 -1.87 7.62 -2.41
N THR A 84 -3.14 7.91 -2.71
CA THR A 84 -3.99 7.21 -3.69
C THR A 84 -4.56 8.16 -4.72
#